data_AF-A0A974X0G9-F1
#
_entry.id   AF-A0A974X0G9-F1
#
_cell.length_a   1.000
_cell.length_b   1.000
_cell.length_c   1.000
_cell.angle_alpha   90.00
_cell.angle_beta   90.00
_cell.angle_gamma   90.00
#
_symmetry.space_group_name_H-M   'P 1'
#
loop_
_entity.id
_entity.type
_entity.pdbx_description
1 polymer ?
#
loop_
_entity_poly.entity_id
_entity_poly.type
_entity_poly.pdbx_seq_one_letter_code
_entity_poly.pdbx_strand_id
1 'polypeptide(L)' 'MSGRDEQRPLLEVVNPDATPEEVAALVAVLSAVSAGGTEAPRRPRPAWSHPARSVRQTHRHGESAWRVSGLPR' A
#
# COMPACT_ATOMS: atom_id res chain seq x y z
N MET A 1 -25.87 -17.64 15.23
CA MET A 1 -24.82 -17.81 16.26
C MET A 1 -23.50 -18.12 15.57
N SER A 2 -22.92 -17.13 14.90
CA SER A 2 -21.53 -17.17 14.41
C SER A 2 -20.74 -16.35 15.43
N GLY A 3 -19.66 -16.79 16.07
CA GLY A 3 -18.71 -17.87 15.82
C GLY A 3 -17.36 -17.20 16.07
N ARG A 4 -16.73 -17.47 17.23
CA ARG A 4 -15.62 -16.70 17.84
C ARG A 4 -14.29 -16.71 17.04
N ASP A 5 -14.32 -16.96 15.73
CA ASP A 5 -13.15 -16.91 14.86
C ASP A 5 -12.70 -15.48 14.54
N GLU A 6 -13.53 -14.47 14.85
CA GLU A 6 -13.26 -13.05 14.54
C GLU A 6 -12.23 -12.38 15.46
N GLN A 7 -11.67 -13.08 16.45
CA GLN A 7 -10.85 -12.48 17.52
C GLN A 7 -9.45 -13.07 17.66
N ARG A 8 -8.99 -13.89 16.72
CA ARG A 8 -7.58 -14.32 16.74
C ARG A 8 -6.70 -13.22 16.15
N PRO A 9 -5.73 -12.70 16.92
CA PRO A 9 -4.81 -11.71 16.40
C PRO A 9 -4.02 -12.31 15.24
N LEU A 10 -3.91 -11.56 14.14
CA LEU A 10 -3.14 -11.97 12.96
C LEU A 10 -1.64 -12.07 13.23
N LEU A 11 -1.18 -11.51 14.36
CA LEU A 11 0.21 -11.45 14.77
C LEU A 11 0.31 -11.97 16.21
N GLU A 12 1.22 -12.90 16.43
CA GLU A 12 1.52 -13.46 17.74
C GLU A 12 2.80 -12.82 18.29
N VAL A 13 2.74 -12.29 19.50
CA VAL A 13 3.91 -11.75 20.20
C VAL A 13 4.58 -12.91 20.94
N VAL A 14 5.72 -13.36 20.40
CA VAL A 14 6.44 -14.53 20.93
C VAL A 14 7.20 -14.19 22.23
N ASN A 15 7.69 -12.96 22.38
CA ASN A 15 8.33 -12.49 23.61
C ASN A 15 7.81 -11.08 23.97
N PRO A 16 6.95 -10.94 24.99
CA PRO A 16 6.40 -9.65 25.39
C PRO A 16 7.36 -8.78 26.22
N ASP A 17 8.39 -9.38 26.83
CA ASP A 17 9.26 -8.72 27.82
C ASP A 17 10.67 -8.42 27.26
N ALA A 18 10.78 -8.21 25.95
CA ALA A 18 12.05 -7.82 25.32
C ALA A 18 12.58 -6.51 25.93
N THR A 19 13.88 -6.48 26.26
CA THR A 19 14.49 -5.28 26.85
C THR A 19 14.61 -4.17 25.81
N PRO A 20 14.70 -2.89 26.22
CA PRO A 20 14.93 -1.77 25.29
C PRO A 20 16.16 -1.98 24.41
N GLU A 21 17.22 -2.57 24.95
CA GLU A 21 18.46 -2.88 24.25
C GLU A 21 18.26 -3.94 23.15
N GLU A 22 17.48 -4.98 23.44
CA GLU A 22 17.15 -6.03 22.46
C GLU A 22 16.29 -5.49 21.31
N VAL A 23 15.30 -4.66 21.63
CA VAL A 23 14.49 -3.96 20.61
C VAL A 23 15.39 -3.09 19.73
N ALA A 24 16.31 -2.33 20.33
CA ALA A 24 17.24 -1.49 19.59
C ALA A 24 18.14 -2.31 18.66
N ALA A 25 18.65 -3.46 19.12
CA ALA A 25 19.47 -4.35 18.31
C ALA A 25 18.70 -4.88 17.08
N LEU A 26 17.44 -5.31 17.26
CA LEU A 26 16.59 -5.77 16.17
C LEU A 26 16.31 -4.66 15.15
N VAL A 27 15.97 -3.45 15.62
CA VAL A 27 15.74 -2.29 14.75
C VAL A 27 17.00 -1.91 13.97
N ALA A 28 18.17 -1.94 14.62
CA ALA A 28 19.45 -1.63 13.99
C ALA A 28 19.76 -2.62 12.86
N VAL A 29 19.59 -3.92 13.09
CA VAL A 29 19.79 -4.96 12.08
C VAL A 29 18.81 -4.79 10.91
N LEU A 30 17.51 -4.62 11.19
CA LEU A 30 16.50 -4.47 10.14
C LEU A 30 16.74 -3.21 9.29
N SER A 31 17.18 -2.12 9.93
CA SER A 31 17.54 -0.87 9.25
C SER A 31 18.78 -1.05 8.37
N ALA A 32 19.80 -1.76 8.86
CA ALA A 32 21.00 -2.07 8.08
C ALA A 32 20.69 -2.94 6.85
N VAL A 33 19.81 -3.93 6.99
CA VAL A 33 19.33 -4.75 5.86
C VAL A 33 18.55 -3.90 4.84
N SER A 34 17.71 -2.98 5.32
CA SER A 34 16.88 -2.12 4.47
C SER A 34 17.66 -0.98 3.80
N ALA A 35 18.81 -0.59 4.35
CA ALA A 35 19.64 0.51 3.84
C ALA A 35 20.32 0.18 2.50
N GLY A 36 20.39 -1.10 2.11
CA GLY A 36 20.99 -1.55 0.85
C GLY A 36 20.15 -1.33 -0.41
N GLY A 37 19.23 -0.35 -0.41
CA GLY A 37 18.32 -0.11 -1.54
C GLY A 37 19.05 0.38 -2.79
N THR A 38 19.01 -0.42 -3.86
CA THR A 38 19.25 0.06 -5.23
C THR A 38 18.21 1.13 -5.56
N GLU A 39 18.57 2.13 -6.37
CA GLU A 39 17.65 3.19 -6.85
C GLU A 39 16.29 2.57 -7.19
N ALA A 40 15.27 2.91 -6.38
CA ALA A 40 13.95 2.34 -6.54
C ALA A 40 13.46 2.71 -7.95
N PRO A 41 12.94 1.76 -8.75
CA PRO A 41 12.43 2.08 -10.07
C PRO A 41 11.38 3.18 -9.90
N ARG A 42 11.47 4.23 -10.73
CA ARG A 42 10.58 5.38 -10.67
C ARG A 42 9.14 4.87 -10.64
N ARG A 43 8.48 5.00 -9.48
CA ARG A 43 7.11 4.54 -9.30
C ARG A 43 6.24 5.20 -10.37
N PRO A 44 5.51 4.45 -11.20
CA PRO A 44 4.59 5.05 -12.16
C PRO A 44 3.60 5.92 -11.39
N ARG A 45 3.36 7.14 -11.89
CA ARG A 45 2.40 8.05 -11.27
C ARG A 45 1.05 7.33 -11.23
N PRO A 46 0.39 7.26 -10.08
CA PRO A 46 -0.86 6.54 -10.00
C PRO A 46 -1.90 7.28 -10.86
N ALA A 47 -2.72 6.53 -11.59
CA ALA A 47 -3.65 7.08 -12.59
C ALA A 47 -4.67 8.08 -12.00
N TRP A 48 -4.89 8.06 -10.69
CA TRP A 48 -5.75 9.02 -9.97
C TRP A 48 -5.12 10.41 -9.86
N SER A 49 -3.79 10.53 -9.81
CA SER A 49 -3.08 11.82 -9.72
C SER A 49 -2.72 12.42 -11.09
N HIS A 50 -3.24 11.86 -12.18
CA HIS A 50 -2.89 12.33 -13.53
C HIS A 50 -3.49 13.73 -13.79
N PRO A 51 -2.69 14.76 -14.17
CA PRO A 51 -3.18 16.13 -14.35
C PRO A 51 -4.33 16.28 -15.35
N ALA A 52 -4.43 15.39 -16.35
CA ALA A 52 -5.55 15.38 -17.29
C ALA A 52 -6.92 15.13 -16.63
N ARG A 53 -6.96 14.69 -15.35
CA ARG A 53 -8.18 14.60 -14.54
C ARG A 53 -8.57 15.91 -13.85
N SER A 54 -7.65 16.87 -13.73
CA SER A 54 -7.94 18.21 -13.18
C SER A 54 -8.71 19.10 -14.16
N VAL A 55 -8.82 18.68 -15.42
CA VAL A 55 -9.60 19.34 -16.46
C VAL A 55 -10.76 18.44 -16.89
N ARG A 56 -11.89 19.04 -17.23
CA ARG A 56 -13.02 18.30 -17.80
C ARG A 56 -12.60 17.70 -19.15
N GLN A 57 -12.73 16.38 -19.28
CA GLN A 57 -12.60 15.69 -20.56
C GLN A 57 -13.95 15.66 -21.28
N THR A 58 -13.93 15.72 -22.62
CA THR A 58 -15.14 15.55 -23.42
C THR A 58 -15.59 14.09 -23.36
N HIS A 59 -16.78 13.85 -22.82
CA HIS A 59 -17.41 12.53 -22.89
C HIS A 59 -17.98 12.33 -24.29
N ARG A 60 -17.60 11.23 -24.95
CA ARG A 60 -18.22 10.86 -26.23
C ARG A 60 -19.56 10.18 -25.98
N HIS A 61 -20.48 10.31 -26.92
CA HIS A 61 -21.68 9.47 -26.98
C HIS A 61 -21.34 8.17 -27.72
N GLY A 62 -22.00 7.06 -27.36
CA GLY A 62 -21.80 5.76 -28.01
C GLY A 62 -21.92 4.59 -27.04
N GLU A 63 -21.98 3.39 -27.61
CA GLU A 63 -21.95 2.16 -26.83
C GLU A 63 -20.69 2.11 -25.96
N SER A 64 -20.86 1.67 -24.70
CA SER A 64 -19.79 1.63 -23.68
C SER A 64 -19.17 2.96 -23.24
N ALA A 65 -19.57 4.11 -23.80
CA ALA A 65 -18.94 5.40 -23.51
C ALA A 65 -18.99 5.80 -22.02
N TRP A 66 -20.03 5.37 -21.30
CA TRP A 66 -20.16 5.57 -19.85
C TRP A 66 -19.19 4.72 -19.02
N ARG A 67 -18.77 3.54 -19.51
CA ARG A 67 -17.82 2.65 -18.81
C ARG A 67 -16.39 3.19 -18.93
N VAL A 68 -16.05 3.68 -20.12
CA VAL A 68 -14.71 4.25 -20.42
C VAL A 68 -14.50 5.67 -19.87
N SER A 69 -15.53 6.32 -19.31
CA SER A 69 -15.40 7.66 -18.72
C SER A 69 -14.75 7.66 -17.33
N GLY A 70 -14.89 6.56 -16.57
CA GLY A 70 -14.40 6.45 -15.19
C GLY A 70 -13.20 5.52 -15.01
N LEU A 71 -13.00 4.57 -15.92
CA LEU A 71 -11.94 3.57 -15.82
C LEU A 71 -10.59 4.09 -16.36
N PRO A 72 -9.46 3.79 -15.68
CA PRO A 72 -8.13 4.00 -16.26
C PRO A 72 -7.98 3.22 -17.58
N ARG A 73 -7.26 3.80 -18.55
CA ARG A 73 -6.76 3.09 -19.74
C ARG A 73 -5.40 2.50 -19.46
#